data_AF-A0A6N2CY55-F1
#
_entry.id   AF-A0A6N2CY55-F1
#
_cell.length_a   1.000
_cell.length_b   1.000
_cell.length_c   1.000
_cell.angle_alpha   90.00
_cell.angle_beta   90.00
_cell.angle_gamma   90.00
#
_symmetry.space_group_name_H-M   'P 1'
#
loop_
_entity.id
_entity.type
_entity.pdbx_description
1 polymer ?
#
loop_
_entity_poly.entity_id
_entity_poly.type
_entity_poly.pdbx_seq_one_letter_code
_entity_poly.pdbx_strand_id
1 'polypeptide(L)'
;MVLHIGLSDKKFINCSQIKPSNLLKTSPSNIKEKRIIGIDPGTNVLGYAVIEIENKKINLINLGVVKMGHLDSQANKLMRLFERVSKLIEVYEAGEMAVEAPFFGKNVQSMLKLGRAQGVALAAGFQQGLSVYEYSPKQIKLAVTGNGNASKEQVAGMVTHLTGTKINEKFLDATDALAVAICHHLKIGDGNLSKRQEGEKFKSWKEFAKSRGKI
;
A
#
# COMPACT_ATOMS: atom_id res chain seq x y z
N MET A 1 -33.38 -31.28 4.22
CA MET A 1 -33.77 -30.23 3.27
C MET A 1 -32.49 -29.64 2.70
N VAL A 2 -32.02 -30.18 1.57
CA VAL A 2 -30.78 -29.76 0.90
C VAL A 2 -31.20 -28.83 -0.23
N LEU A 3 -30.86 -27.55 -0.14
CA LEU A 3 -31.12 -26.58 -1.21
C LEU A 3 -30.14 -26.87 -2.36
N HIS A 4 -30.63 -27.46 -3.44
CA HIS A 4 -29.96 -27.43 -4.74
C HIS A 4 -30.19 -26.06 -5.37
N ILE A 5 -29.14 -25.23 -5.41
CA ILE A 5 -29.07 -24.08 -6.30
C ILE A 5 -28.25 -24.49 -7.52
N GLY A 6 -28.96 -24.74 -8.62
CA GLY A 6 -28.36 -24.98 -9.94
C GLY A 6 -27.69 -23.72 -10.46
N LEU A 7 -26.43 -23.85 -10.88
CA LEU A 7 -25.73 -22.87 -11.69
C LEU A 7 -25.71 -23.38 -13.12
N SER A 8 -26.66 -22.89 -13.93
CA SER A 8 -26.66 -23.06 -15.38
C SER A 8 -25.65 -22.12 -16.04
N ASP A 9 -24.77 -22.72 -16.84
CA ASP A 9 -24.27 -22.24 -18.14
C ASP A 9 -23.81 -20.78 -18.26
N LYS A 10 -22.50 -20.56 -18.11
CA LYS A 10 -21.81 -19.46 -18.79
C LYS A 10 -20.69 -19.97 -19.69
N LYS A 11 -20.96 -19.80 -20.99
CA LYS A 11 -20.21 -20.15 -22.20
C LYS A 11 -18.70 -19.89 -22.11
N PHE A 12 -17.92 -20.91 -22.45
CA PHE A 12 -16.53 -20.79 -22.89
C PHE A 12 -16.47 -19.98 -24.20
N ILE A 13 -15.58 -18.97 -24.25
CA ILE A 13 -15.31 -18.21 -25.47
C ILE A 13 -14.23 -18.95 -26.27
N ASN A 14 -14.54 -19.28 -27.52
CA ASN A 14 -13.67 -19.99 -28.45
C ASN A 14 -12.66 -19.02 -29.11
N CYS A 15 -11.39 -19.43 -29.19
CA CYS A 15 -10.22 -18.59 -29.51
C CYS A 15 -10.07 -18.24 -31.02
N SER A 16 -10.99 -18.66 -31.89
CA SER A 16 -10.78 -18.66 -33.36
C SER A 16 -11.52 -17.56 -34.14
N GLN A 17 -12.05 -16.50 -33.51
CA GLN A 17 -12.88 -15.49 -34.21
C GLN A 17 -12.37 -14.03 -34.20
N ILE A 18 -11.12 -13.75 -33.83
CA ILE A 18 -10.58 -12.38 -33.87
C ILE A 18 -9.90 -12.11 -35.22
N LYS A 19 -10.52 -11.29 -36.08
CA LYS A 19 -9.93 -10.79 -37.34
C LYS A 19 -8.92 -9.66 -37.06
N PRO A 20 -7.74 -9.65 -37.70
CA PRO A 20 -6.74 -8.62 -37.48
C PRO A 20 -6.91 -7.48 -38.49
N SER A 21 -7.72 -6.47 -38.16
CA SER A 21 -7.66 -5.18 -38.87
C SER A 21 -8.34 -4.08 -38.07
N ASN A 22 -7.63 -3.55 -37.08
CA ASN A 22 -7.73 -2.16 -36.68
C ASN A 22 -6.38 -1.75 -36.08
N LEU A 23 -5.55 -1.18 -36.94
CA LEU A 23 -4.29 -0.53 -36.62
C LEU A 23 -4.59 0.66 -35.68
N LEU A 24 -4.59 0.41 -34.37
CA LEU A 24 -4.51 1.49 -33.39
C LEU A 24 -3.09 2.03 -33.44
N LYS A 25 -2.96 3.27 -33.92
CA LYS A 25 -1.75 4.09 -33.80
C LYS A 25 -1.41 4.20 -32.32
N THR A 26 -0.47 3.40 -31.83
CA THR A 26 0.02 3.52 -30.45
C THR A 26 0.99 4.69 -30.39
N SER A 27 0.58 5.77 -29.74
CA SER A 27 1.47 6.83 -29.26
C SER A 27 2.48 6.25 -28.24
N PRO A 28 3.71 6.78 -28.16
CA PRO A 28 4.75 6.23 -27.31
C PRO A 28 4.67 6.80 -25.89
N SER A 29 3.82 6.24 -25.02
CA SER A 29 3.96 6.35 -23.56
C SER A 29 2.98 5.43 -22.81
N ASN A 30 3.13 4.11 -22.93
CA ASN A 30 2.34 3.16 -22.14
C ASN A 30 3.07 2.77 -20.85
N ILE A 31 3.36 3.76 -19.99
CA ILE A 31 3.72 3.47 -18.61
C ILE A 31 2.40 3.40 -17.86
N LYS A 32 1.97 2.18 -17.54
CA LYS A 32 0.76 1.95 -16.77
C LYS A 32 0.87 2.70 -15.44
N GLU A 33 0.07 3.75 -15.27
CA GLU A 33 -0.08 4.47 -14.00
C GLU A 33 -0.46 3.45 -12.93
N LYS A 34 0.32 3.43 -11.84
CA LYS A 34 0.15 2.46 -10.76
C LYS A 34 -0.33 3.20 -9.53
N ARG A 35 -1.54 2.89 -9.07
CA ARG A 35 -2.09 3.38 -7.80
C ARG A 35 -1.93 2.34 -6.70
N ILE A 36 -1.38 2.80 -5.58
CA ILE A 36 -1.16 2.01 -4.37
C ILE A 36 -1.97 2.66 -3.25
N ILE A 37 -2.72 1.84 -2.51
CA ILE A 37 -3.35 2.27 -1.26
C ILE A 37 -2.56 1.75 -0.05
N GLY A 38 -2.12 2.65 0.81
CA GLY A 38 -1.52 2.34 2.11
C GLY A 38 -2.57 2.41 3.21
N ILE A 39 -2.57 1.42 4.10
CA ILE A 39 -3.53 1.27 5.20
C ILE A 39 -2.76 1.09 6.52
N ASP A 40 -3.09 1.92 7.51
CA ASP A 40 -2.71 1.73 8.91
C ASP A 40 -3.99 1.44 9.74
N PRO A 41 -4.29 0.15 9.98
CA PRO A 41 -5.53 -0.24 10.65
C PRO A 41 -5.41 -0.11 12.17
N GLY A 42 -6.09 0.87 12.76
CA GLY A 42 -6.25 0.98 14.21
C GLY A 42 -7.63 0.55 14.71
N THR A 43 -7.74 0.35 16.03
CA THR A 43 -9.00 -0.09 16.67
C THR A 43 -10.07 1.01 16.75
N ASN A 44 -9.66 2.28 16.71
CA ASN A 44 -10.55 3.44 16.78
C ASN A 44 -10.35 4.42 15.63
N VAL A 45 -9.21 4.35 14.94
CA VAL A 45 -8.85 5.23 13.83
C VAL A 45 -8.19 4.37 12.76
N LEU A 46 -8.63 4.51 11.52
CA LEU A 46 -8.00 3.90 10.35
C LEU A 46 -7.30 5.03 9.58
N GLY A 47 -5.99 4.94 9.44
CA GLY A 47 -5.22 5.80 8.54
C GLY A 47 -5.22 5.22 7.13
N TYR A 48 -5.34 6.08 6.11
CA TYR A 48 -5.19 5.67 4.72
C TYR A 48 -4.47 6.73 3.89
N ALA A 49 -3.75 6.25 2.87
CA ALA A 49 -3.15 7.09 1.85
C ALA A 49 -3.28 6.43 0.49
N VAL A 50 -3.48 7.22 -0.56
CA VAL A 50 -3.47 6.77 -1.95
C VAL A 50 -2.38 7.52 -2.68
N ILE A 51 -1.44 6.79 -3.27
CA ILE A 51 -0.38 7.34 -4.09
C ILE A 51 -0.47 6.82 -5.51
N GLU A 52 -0.05 7.65 -6.46
CA GLU A 52 0.09 7.31 -7.86
C GLU A 52 1.55 7.41 -8.26
N ILE A 53 2.02 6.41 -8.99
CA ILE A 53 3.39 6.32 -9.46
C ILE A 53 3.42 6.62 -10.96
N GLU A 54 4.04 7.75 -11.30
CA GLU A 54 4.28 8.18 -12.68
C GLU A 54 5.78 8.35 -12.88
N ASN A 55 6.41 7.61 -13.79
CA ASN A 55 7.85 7.75 -14.05
C ASN A 55 8.74 7.67 -12.78
N LYS A 56 8.35 6.83 -11.80
CA LYS A 56 8.96 6.70 -10.46
C LYS A 56 8.75 7.88 -9.50
N LYS A 57 8.09 8.94 -9.96
CA LYS A 57 7.64 10.02 -9.08
C LYS A 57 6.42 9.55 -8.29
N ILE A 58 6.42 9.86 -6.99
CA ILE A 58 5.32 9.55 -6.09
C ILE A 58 4.42 10.79 -5.99
N ASN A 59 3.20 10.69 -6.51
CA ASN A 59 2.18 11.72 -6.38
C ASN A 59 1.18 11.30 -5.28
N LEU A 60 0.92 12.18 -4.31
CA LEU A 60 -0.10 11.95 -3.29
C LEU A 60 -1.48 12.30 -3.85
N ILE A 61 -2.37 11.30 -3.95
CA ILE A 61 -3.73 11.46 -4.49
C ILE A 61 -4.72 11.76 -3.37
N ASN A 62 -4.63 11.02 -2.27
CA ASN A 62 -5.48 11.26 -1.10
C ASN A 62 -4.78 10.83 0.18
N LEU A 63 -5.11 11.51 1.28
CA LEU A 63 -4.61 11.21 2.61
C LEU A 63 -5.73 11.48 3.61
N GLY A 64 -5.98 10.56 4.52
CA GLY A 64 -7.03 10.79 5.51
C GLY A 64 -7.08 9.78 6.63
N VAL A 65 -8.00 10.06 7.56
CA VAL A 65 -8.31 9.20 8.69
C VAL A 65 -9.81 8.94 8.75
N VAL A 66 -10.17 7.75 9.19
CA VAL A 66 -11.55 7.35 9.43
C VAL A 66 -11.68 7.08 10.91
N LYS A 67 -12.35 8.00 11.62
CA LYS A 67 -12.60 7.89 13.05
C LYS A 67 -13.78 6.96 13.30
N MET A 68 -13.56 5.92 14.08
CA MET A 68 -14.54 4.89 14.44
C MET A 68 -14.76 4.82 15.96
N GLY A 69 -14.05 5.64 16.74
CA GLY A 69 -14.16 5.66 18.20
C GLY A 69 -15.55 5.97 18.74
N HIS A 70 -16.38 6.67 17.95
CA HIS A 70 -17.77 7.00 18.29
C HIS A 70 -18.76 5.85 18.07
N LEU A 71 -18.33 4.73 17.47
CA LEU A 71 -19.18 3.57 17.24
C LEU A 71 -19.24 2.68 18.48
N ASP A 72 -20.46 2.26 18.83
CA ASP A 72 -20.75 1.62 20.11
C ASP A 72 -20.19 0.20 20.26
N SER A 73 -20.00 -0.53 19.14
CA SER A 73 -19.58 -1.93 19.16
C SER A 73 -18.34 -2.19 18.32
N GLN A 74 -17.54 -3.18 18.73
CA GLN A 74 -16.38 -3.63 17.95
C GLN A 74 -16.81 -4.15 16.56
N ALA A 75 -17.96 -4.83 16.47
CA ALA A 75 -18.50 -5.31 15.21
C ALA A 75 -18.79 -4.16 14.23
N ASN A 76 -19.39 -3.07 14.71
CA ASN A 76 -19.68 -1.88 13.89
C ASN A 76 -18.38 -1.22 13.40
N LYS A 77 -17.34 -1.17 14.24
CA LYS A 77 -16.02 -0.66 13.84
C LYS A 77 -15.39 -1.51 12.73
N LEU A 78 -15.45 -2.84 12.84
CA LEU A 78 -14.94 -3.75 11.82
C LEU A 78 -15.73 -3.64 10.51
N MET A 79 -17.06 -3.59 10.58
CA MET A 79 -17.91 -3.39 9.39
C MET A 79 -17.58 -2.06 8.70
N ARG A 80 -17.47 -0.97 9.48
CA ARG A 80 -17.11 0.35 8.96
C ARG A 80 -15.73 0.36 8.31
N LEU A 81 -14.75 -0.34 8.90
CA LEU A 81 -13.42 -0.51 8.33
C LEU A 81 -13.51 -1.20 6.97
N PHE A 82 -14.21 -2.34 6.89
CA PHE A 82 -14.36 -3.11 5.67
C PHE A 82 -15.00 -2.29 4.53
N GLU A 83 -16.14 -1.65 4.81
CA GLU A 83 -16.85 -0.81 3.86
C GLU A 83 -15.97 0.33 3.37
N ARG A 84 -15.22 0.96 4.28
CA ARG A 84 -14.44 2.12 3.93
C ARG A 84 -13.21 1.76 3.12
N VAL A 85 -12.50 0.68 3.46
CA VAL A 85 -11.37 0.18 2.65
C VAL A 85 -11.87 -0.23 1.27
N SER A 86 -12.95 -1.00 1.18
CA SER A 86 -13.56 -1.39 -0.10
C SER A 86 -13.93 -0.18 -0.95
N LYS A 87 -14.53 0.85 -0.35
CA LYS A 87 -14.91 2.05 -1.09
C LYS A 87 -13.71 2.87 -1.55
N LEU A 88 -12.65 2.93 -0.75
CA LEU A 88 -11.40 3.61 -1.15
C LEU A 88 -10.75 2.89 -2.34
N ILE A 89 -10.71 1.55 -2.32
CA ILE A 89 -10.18 0.76 -3.43
C ILE A 89 -10.96 1.03 -4.71
N GLU A 90 -12.30 1.00 -4.64
CA GLU A 90 -13.19 1.26 -5.78
C GLU A 90 -13.02 2.69 -6.33
N VAL A 91 -13.12 3.70 -5.46
CA VAL A 91 -13.10 5.13 -5.86
C VAL A 91 -11.79 5.54 -6.48
N TYR A 92 -10.67 5.00 -5.99
CA TYR A 92 -9.35 5.35 -6.49
C TYR A 92 -8.80 4.33 -7.50
N GLU A 93 -9.54 3.27 -7.80
CA GLU A 93 -9.10 2.19 -8.71
C GLU A 93 -7.71 1.66 -8.33
N ALA A 94 -7.50 1.42 -7.03
CA ALA A 94 -6.19 0.98 -6.53
C ALA A 94 -5.85 -0.42 -7.06
N GLY A 95 -4.63 -0.59 -7.58
CA GLY A 95 -4.17 -1.87 -8.12
C GLY A 95 -3.49 -2.77 -7.07
N GLU A 96 -2.96 -2.17 -6.01
CA GLU A 96 -2.23 -2.85 -4.95
C GLU A 96 -2.53 -2.19 -3.60
N MET A 97 -2.53 -2.99 -2.54
CA MET A 97 -2.73 -2.53 -1.17
C MET A 97 -1.54 -2.92 -0.29
N ALA A 98 -1.06 -1.96 0.49
CA ALA A 98 -0.04 -2.16 1.50
C ALA A 98 -0.62 -1.87 2.88
N VAL A 99 -0.33 -2.73 3.85
CA VAL A 99 -0.89 -2.65 5.21
C VAL A 99 0.24 -2.66 6.23
N GLU A 100 0.16 -1.80 7.25
CA GLU A 100 1.06 -1.88 8.40
C GLU A 100 0.77 -3.16 9.20
N ALA A 101 1.82 -3.95 9.42
CA ALA A 101 1.74 -5.14 10.25
C ALA A 101 1.82 -4.76 11.73
N PRO A 102 0.99 -5.36 12.61
CA PRO A 102 0.93 -5.02 14.01
C PRO A 102 2.25 -5.33 14.71
N PHE A 103 2.67 -4.44 15.60
CA PHE A 103 3.80 -4.68 16.49
C PHE A 103 3.37 -5.51 17.70
N PHE A 104 4.17 -6.50 18.09
CA PHE A 104 3.91 -7.34 19.27
C PHE A 104 4.00 -6.52 20.56
N GLY A 105 2.83 -6.15 21.11
CA GLY A 105 2.71 -5.48 22.39
C GLY A 105 2.55 -6.45 23.57
N LYS A 106 2.74 -5.94 24.80
CA LYS A 106 2.59 -6.74 26.05
C LYS A 106 1.14 -7.12 26.38
N ASN A 107 0.14 -6.42 25.82
CA ASN A 107 -1.28 -6.65 26.13
C ASN A 107 -1.97 -7.48 25.04
N VAL A 108 -2.28 -8.73 25.36
CA VAL A 108 -2.91 -9.71 24.46
C VAL A 108 -4.30 -9.26 23.97
N GLN A 109 -5.10 -8.60 24.82
CA GLN A 109 -6.44 -8.16 24.41
C GLN A 109 -6.39 -7.05 23.36
N SER A 110 -5.46 -6.10 23.52
CA SER A 110 -5.24 -5.04 22.53
C SER A 110 -4.72 -5.62 21.22
N MET A 111 -3.81 -6.59 21.29
CA MET A 111 -3.31 -7.32 20.12
C MET A 111 -4.42 -8.04 19.37
N LEU A 112 -5.33 -8.72 20.08
CA LEU A 112 -6.45 -9.41 19.46
C LEU A 112 -7.41 -8.44 18.76
N LYS A 113 -7.67 -7.27 19.36
CA LYS A 113 -8.50 -6.23 18.73
C LYS A 113 -7.85 -5.66 17.47
N LEU A 114 -6.54 -5.44 17.50
CA LEU A 114 -5.77 -4.94 16.36
C LEU A 114 -5.73 -5.98 15.23
N GLY A 115 -5.45 -7.25 15.54
CA GLY A 115 -5.42 -8.33 14.56
C GLY A 115 -6.77 -8.54 13.87
N ARG A 116 -7.90 -8.36 14.57
CA ARG A 116 -9.23 -8.35 13.96
C ARG A 116 -9.40 -7.21 12.95
N ALA A 117 -8.98 -6.00 13.30
CA ALA A 117 -9.06 -4.84 12.40
C ALA A 117 -8.20 -5.04 11.15
N GLN A 118 -6.97 -5.53 11.34
CA GLN A 118 -6.07 -5.84 10.25
C GLN A 118 -6.62 -6.94 9.34
N GLY A 119 -7.10 -8.06 9.89
CA GLY A 119 -7.68 -9.16 9.11
C GLY A 119 -8.86 -8.69 8.24
N VAL A 120 -9.69 -7.78 8.75
CA VAL A 120 -10.78 -7.18 7.99
C VAL A 120 -10.27 -6.25 6.88
N ALA A 121 -9.20 -5.48 7.13
CA ALA A 121 -8.56 -4.67 6.09
C ALA A 121 -8.04 -5.55 4.94
N LEU A 122 -7.31 -6.63 5.27
CA LEU A 122 -6.79 -7.60 4.31
C LEU A 122 -7.93 -8.24 3.50
N ALA A 123 -9.00 -8.69 4.18
CA ALA A 123 -10.15 -9.29 3.54
C ALA A 123 -10.83 -8.34 2.53
N ALA A 124 -10.95 -7.04 2.85
CA ALA A 124 -11.48 -6.04 1.93
C ALA A 124 -10.61 -5.92 0.67
N GLY A 125 -9.28 -5.91 0.80
CA GLY A 125 -8.36 -5.89 -0.34
C GLY A 125 -8.49 -7.14 -1.21
N PHE A 126 -8.47 -8.32 -0.60
CA PHE A 126 -8.59 -9.59 -1.33
C PHE A 126 -9.94 -9.74 -2.03
N GLN A 127 -11.03 -9.30 -1.41
CA GLN A 127 -12.36 -9.33 -2.02
C GLN A 127 -12.42 -8.52 -3.31
N GLN A 128 -11.70 -7.40 -3.37
CA GLN A 128 -11.59 -6.54 -4.56
C GLN A 128 -10.55 -7.03 -5.58
N GLY A 129 -9.90 -8.18 -5.33
CA GLY A 129 -8.92 -8.78 -6.23
C GLY A 129 -7.55 -8.10 -6.22
N LEU A 130 -7.24 -7.30 -5.21
CA LEU A 130 -5.93 -6.63 -5.09
C LEU A 130 -4.86 -7.62 -4.61
N SER A 131 -3.63 -7.37 -5.06
CA SER A 131 -2.45 -7.92 -4.39
C SER A 131 -2.21 -7.13 -3.10
N VAL A 132 -2.18 -7.82 -1.96
CA VAL A 132 -2.08 -7.22 -0.64
C VAL A 132 -0.76 -7.61 0.03
N TYR A 133 -0.08 -6.63 0.61
CA TYR A 133 1.24 -6.80 1.21
C TYR A 133 1.29 -6.18 2.61
N GLU A 134 2.05 -6.82 3.50
CA GLU A 134 2.19 -6.38 4.88
C GLU A 134 3.62 -5.96 5.17
N TYR A 135 3.78 -4.87 5.93
CA TYR A 135 5.09 -4.36 6.30
C TYR A 135 5.18 -4.05 7.79
N SER A 136 6.21 -4.56 8.44
CA SER A 136 6.51 -4.21 9.84
C SER A 136 6.97 -2.75 9.97
N PRO A 137 6.79 -2.12 11.15
CA PRO A 137 7.26 -0.75 11.40
C PRO A 137 8.74 -0.55 11.07
N LYS A 138 9.57 -1.57 11.33
CA LYS A 138 11.00 -1.54 11.02
C LYS A 138 11.28 -1.56 9.52
N GLN A 139 10.52 -2.33 8.74
CA GLN A 139 10.63 -2.33 7.28
C GLN A 139 10.21 -1.00 6.67
N ILE A 140 9.14 -0.38 7.20
CA ILE A 140 8.65 0.93 6.77
C ILE A 140 9.72 2.00 7.02
N LYS A 141 10.20 2.09 8.28
CA LYS A 141 11.26 3.03 8.66
C LYS A 141 12.52 2.85 7.82
N LEU A 142 12.97 1.61 7.64
CA LEU A 142 14.15 1.29 6.83
C LEU A 142 13.98 1.70 5.37
N ALA A 143 12.83 1.40 4.74
CA ALA A 143 12.59 1.73 3.35
C ALA A 143 12.50 3.24 3.12
N VAL A 144 11.80 3.97 3.99
CA VAL A 144 11.53 5.40 3.82
C VAL A 144 12.74 6.27 4.20
N THR A 145 13.48 5.90 5.25
CA THR A 145 14.53 6.75 5.83
C THR A 145 15.95 6.20 5.66
N GLY A 146 16.10 4.93 5.23
CA GLY A 146 17.38 4.21 5.27
C GLY A 146 17.78 3.72 6.67
N ASN A 147 17.00 4.01 7.72
CA ASN A 147 17.27 3.60 9.09
C ASN A 147 16.03 2.98 9.77
N GLY A 148 16.10 1.69 10.12
CA GLY A 148 15.00 0.99 10.80
C GLY A 148 14.65 1.52 12.20
N ASN A 149 15.54 2.33 12.80
CA ASN A 149 15.35 2.93 14.12
C ASN A 149 14.93 4.41 14.06
N ALA A 150 14.58 4.94 12.88
CA ALA A 150 14.19 6.33 12.73
C ALA A 150 12.98 6.72 13.61
N SER A 151 12.95 7.98 14.04
CA SER A 151 11.84 8.57 14.78
C SER A 151 10.62 8.81 13.88
N LYS A 152 9.44 9.03 14.47
CA LYS A 152 8.22 9.33 13.68
C LYS A 152 8.36 10.63 12.90
N GLU A 153 9.02 11.62 13.49
CA GLU A 153 9.28 12.93 12.88
C GLU A 153 10.21 12.80 11.68
N GLN A 154 11.22 11.93 11.78
CA GLN A 154 12.11 11.63 10.65
C GLN A 154 11.34 10.97 9.50
N VAL A 155 10.46 10.02 9.79
CA VAL A 155 9.59 9.41 8.78
C VAL A 155 8.68 10.46 8.14
N ALA A 156 8.02 11.30 8.94
CA ALA A 156 7.12 12.36 8.46
C ALA A 156 7.84 13.38 7.54
N GLY A 157 9.07 13.78 7.89
CA GLY A 157 9.91 14.62 7.06
C GLY A 157 10.27 13.95 5.72
N MET A 158 10.61 12.66 5.75
CA MET A 158 10.97 11.91 4.55
C MET A 158 9.78 11.68 3.62
N VAL A 159 8.59 11.34 4.13
CA VAL A 159 7.41 11.17 3.27
C VAL A 159 6.99 12.49 2.62
N THR A 160 7.12 13.61 3.33
CA THR A 160 6.90 14.96 2.79
C THR A 160 7.90 15.27 1.67
N HIS A 161 9.18 14.94 1.87
CA HIS A 161 10.22 15.12 0.87
C HIS A 161 9.98 14.26 -0.38
N LEU A 162 9.66 12.98 -0.21
CA LEU A 162 9.46 12.03 -1.31
C LEU A 162 8.22 12.33 -2.16
N THR A 163 7.17 12.92 -1.57
CA THR A 163 5.93 13.29 -2.27
C THR A 163 5.91 14.75 -2.75
N GLY A 164 6.88 15.57 -2.30
CA GLY A 164 6.89 17.02 -2.55
C GLY A 164 5.69 17.77 -1.97
N THR A 165 4.88 17.14 -1.10
CA THR A 165 3.63 17.69 -0.58
C THR A 165 3.78 18.06 0.88
N LYS A 166 3.49 19.31 1.25
CA LYS A 166 3.44 19.74 2.66
C LYS A 166 2.24 19.12 3.34
N ILE A 167 2.47 18.12 4.19
CA ILE A 167 1.42 17.48 4.97
C ILE A 167 1.14 18.34 6.20
N ASN A 168 -0.13 18.70 6.41
CA ASN A 168 -0.57 19.44 7.59
C ASN A 168 -0.48 18.55 8.84
N GLU A 169 -0.08 19.12 9.98
CA GLU A 169 0.00 18.43 11.27
C GLU A 169 -1.29 17.70 11.67
N LYS A 170 -2.45 18.19 11.22
CA LYS A 170 -3.76 17.54 11.44
C LYS A 170 -3.86 16.13 10.85
N PHE A 171 -2.95 15.75 9.95
CA PHE A 171 -2.90 14.44 9.30
C PHE A 171 -1.69 13.61 9.72
N LEU A 172 -1.02 13.94 10.83
CA LEU A 172 0.10 13.15 11.35
C LEU A 172 -0.26 11.66 11.48
N ASP A 173 -1.45 11.34 11.97
CA ASP A 173 -1.93 9.94 12.07
C ASP A 173 -2.08 9.25 10.70
N ALA A 174 -2.30 10.00 9.62
CA ALA A 174 -2.37 9.45 8.26
C ALA A 174 -0.98 9.32 7.61
N THR A 175 0.05 10.00 8.13
CA THR A 175 1.42 9.92 7.58
C THR A 175 2.01 8.53 7.70
N ASP A 176 1.61 7.76 8.72
CA ASP A 176 2.01 6.36 8.90
C ASP A 176 1.48 5.51 7.70
N ALA A 177 0.21 5.69 7.31
CA ALA A 177 -0.36 5.03 6.14
C ALA A 177 0.30 5.46 4.81
N LEU A 178 0.73 6.72 4.69
CA LEU A 178 1.52 7.18 3.53
C LEU A 178 2.90 6.51 3.50
N ALA A 179 3.57 6.41 4.65
CA ALA A 179 4.84 5.71 4.77
C ALA A 179 4.72 4.23 4.37
N VAL A 180 3.61 3.56 4.71
CA VAL A 180 3.29 2.20 4.28
C VAL A 180 3.20 2.09 2.75
N ALA A 181 2.46 2.98 2.09
CA ALA A 181 2.33 2.99 0.64
C ALA A 181 3.68 3.24 -0.07
N ILE A 182 4.48 4.20 0.44
CA ILE A 182 5.80 4.50 -0.09
C ILE A 182 6.76 3.32 0.12
N CYS A 183 6.75 2.71 1.32
CA CYS A 183 7.55 1.52 1.62
C CYS A 183 7.29 0.42 0.60
N HIS A 184 6.02 0.18 0.29
CA HIS A 184 5.61 -0.80 -0.71
C HIS A 184 6.17 -0.51 -2.10
N HIS A 185 6.02 0.73 -2.57
CA HIS A 185 6.56 1.17 -3.86
C HIS A 185 8.08 0.94 -3.93
N LEU A 186 8.82 1.37 -2.91
CA LEU A 186 10.27 1.24 -2.85
C LEU A 186 10.70 -0.24 -2.83
N LYS A 187 10.02 -1.08 -2.04
CA LYS A 187 10.33 -2.51 -1.94
C LYS A 187 10.05 -3.29 -3.23
N ILE A 188 8.98 -2.98 -3.95
CA ILE A 188 8.70 -3.59 -5.25
C ILE A 188 9.67 -3.04 -6.32
N GLY A 189 9.99 -1.75 -6.27
CA GLY A 189 10.99 -1.13 -7.15
C GLY A 189 12.37 -1.80 -7.01
N ASP A 190 12.76 -2.12 -5.77
CA ASP A 190 13.98 -2.87 -5.45
C ASP A 190 13.95 -4.33 -5.96
N GLY A 191 12.76 -4.92 -6.11
CA GLY A 191 12.57 -6.25 -6.71
C GLY A 191 12.92 -6.34 -8.20
N ASN A 192 13.07 -5.20 -8.90
CA ASN A 192 13.65 -5.12 -10.24
C ASN A 192 15.15 -4.74 -10.24
N LEU A 193 15.69 -4.30 -9.09
CA LEU A 193 17.14 -4.14 -8.89
C LEU A 193 17.81 -5.48 -8.55
N SER A 194 17.11 -6.50 -8.04
CA SER A 194 17.67 -7.85 -7.91
C SER A 194 17.94 -8.55 -9.25
N LYS A 195 17.46 -8.01 -10.38
CA LYS A 195 17.91 -8.39 -11.73
C LYS A 195 19.02 -7.49 -12.30
N ARG A 196 19.39 -6.42 -11.60
CA ARG A 196 20.53 -5.55 -11.93
C ARG A 196 21.57 -5.68 -10.83
N GLN A 197 22.57 -6.50 -11.12
CA GLN A 197 23.82 -6.67 -10.37
C GLN A 197 23.81 -7.79 -9.32
N GLU A 198 23.90 -9.02 -9.82
CA GLU A 198 24.91 -9.95 -9.30
C GLU A 198 26.29 -9.37 -9.66
N GLY A 199 26.73 -8.37 -8.89
CA GLY A 199 27.94 -7.59 -9.18
C GLY A 199 28.11 -6.42 -8.22
N GLU A 200 28.98 -6.61 -7.23
CA GLU A 200 29.49 -5.62 -6.27
C GLU A 200 28.65 -5.36 -5.01
N LYS A 201 28.79 -6.28 -4.04
CA LYS A 201 28.58 -6.00 -2.61
C LYS A 201 29.62 -5.00 -2.12
N PHE A 202 29.23 -3.75 -1.90
CA PHE A 202 30.06 -2.81 -1.12
C PHE A 202 29.85 -3.02 0.38
N LYS A 203 30.95 -3.14 1.13
CA LYS A 203 30.93 -3.57 2.54
C LYS A 203 30.84 -2.39 3.52
N SER A 204 30.77 -1.14 3.05
CA SER A 204 30.72 0.03 3.91
C SER A 204 30.12 1.28 3.27
N TRP A 205 29.42 2.08 4.07
CA TRP A 205 28.88 3.40 3.71
C TRP A 205 29.96 4.37 3.20
N LYS A 206 31.21 4.21 3.66
CA LYS A 206 32.34 5.01 3.18
C LYS A 206 32.74 4.70 1.73
N GLU A 207 32.52 3.47 1.25
CA GLU A 207 32.80 3.09 -0.14
C GLU A 207 31.72 3.63 -1.09
N PHE A 208 30.46 3.57 -0.65
CA PHE A 208 29.33 4.12 -1.40
C PHE A 208 29.48 5.63 -1.64
N ALA A 209 29.82 6.42 -0.62
CA ALA A 209 30.01 7.87 -0.74
C ALA A 209 31.18 8.26 -1.67
N LYS A 210 32.24 7.44 -1.71
CA LYS A 210 33.43 7.70 -2.55
C LYS A 210 33.16 7.43 -4.04
N SER A 211 32.20 6.57 -4.37
CA SER A 211 31.85 6.21 -5.76
C SER A 211 31.12 7.32 -6.53
N ARG A 212 30.54 8.31 -5.84
CA ARG A 212 29.77 9.41 -6.46
C ARG A 212 30.34 10.81 -6.24
N GLY A 213 31.56 10.92 -5.73
CA GLY A 213 32.22 12.20 -5.46
C GLY A 213 33.46 12.43 -6.35
N LYS A 214 33.25 12.78 -7.62
CA LYS A 214 34.19 13.56 -8.44
C LYS A 214 33.41 14.37 -9.48
N ILE A 215 33.11 15.62 -9.13
CA ILE A 215 33.30 16.78 -10.01
C ILE A 215 34.14 17.74 -9.20
#